data_AF-K1PN36-F1
#
_entry.id   AF-K1PN36-F1
#
_cell.length_a   1.000
_cell.length_b   1.000
_cell.length_c   1.000
_cell.angle_alpha   90.00
_cell.angle_beta   90.00
_cell.angle_gamma   90.00
#
_symmetry.space_group_name_H-M   'P 1'
#
loop_
_entity.id
_entity.type
_entity.pdbx_description
1 polymer ?
#
loop_
_entity_poly.entity_id
_entity_poly.type
_entity_poly.pdbx_seq_one_letter_code
_entity_poly.pdbx_strand_id
1 'polypeptide(L)'
;MASDLKVPLEADKPEQEYASYVSQHLQCNKESSKIRPPLEGSSIQAFMNVDKEWQTRGKIRAFRARDDEKYAVAADHFAKFCKVPSLDSNIEEGITDSKTQSGKGQTGNAKGRFRFSDKHNAAYNSEFRKVDMSARLLLRQISYGSMITSYLDTVQSDEDKTEALQALVQLFNSMADVTSRVIVTVVGARRSLYLQDMAFKNKATESKLQNLSTIGSDLFLGKYFDVLHSSAENIRDAKETQHLRGKDNYAASKKHISSLCLHLILFK
;
A
#
# COMPACT_ATOMS: atom_id res chain seq x y z
N MET A 1 6.24 -21.01 -21.38
CA MET A 1 7.24 -20.00 -20.95
C MET A 1 7.39 -20.05 -19.42
N ALA A 2 7.84 -21.19 -18.90
CA ALA A 2 8.14 -21.40 -17.47
C ALA A 2 9.50 -22.12 -17.35
N SER A 3 10.48 -21.71 -18.17
CA SER A 3 11.77 -22.38 -18.29
C SER A 3 12.93 -21.64 -17.63
N ASP A 4 12.72 -20.44 -17.07
CA ASP A 4 13.82 -19.59 -16.57
C ASP A 4 13.92 -19.48 -15.04
N LEU A 5 13.08 -20.21 -14.29
CA LEU A 5 13.20 -20.33 -12.84
C LEU A 5 13.66 -21.75 -12.52
N LYS A 6 14.99 -21.94 -12.41
CA LYS A 6 15.63 -23.12 -11.80
C LYS A 6 15.34 -23.16 -10.30
N VAL A 7 14.07 -23.21 -9.92
CA VAL A 7 13.64 -23.51 -8.55
C VAL A 7 13.40 -25.02 -8.54
N PRO A 8 14.17 -25.80 -7.76
CA PRO A 8 13.79 -27.18 -7.51
C PRO A 8 12.45 -27.14 -6.78
N LEU A 9 11.38 -27.53 -7.47
CA LEU A 9 10.13 -27.90 -6.83
C LEU A 9 10.45 -29.13 -6.00
N GLU A 10 10.60 -28.96 -4.68
CA GLU A 10 10.77 -30.10 -3.78
C GLU A 10 9.60 -31.05 -3.94
N ALA A 11 9.93 -32.33 -4.02
CA ALA A 11 9.04 -33.43 -4.35
C ALA A 11 7.78 -33.46 -3.47
N ASP A 12 6.67 -33.83 -4.11
CA ASP A 12 5.36 -34.07 -3.51
C ASP A 12 5.48 -34.76 -2.14
N LYS A 13 5.18 -34.03 -1.06
CA LYS A 13 4.87 -34.68 0.22
C LYS A 13 3.60 -35.51 0.02
N PRO A 14 3.51 -36.74 0.58
CA PRO A 14 2.30 -37.54 0.45
C PRO A 14 1.09 -36.74 0.96
N GLU A 15 -0.06 -36.83 0.28
CA GLU A 15 -1.25 -36.00 0.51
C GLU A 15 -1.68 -35.93 1.99
N GLN A 16 -1.47 -37.00 2.76
CA GLN A 16 -1.74 -37.04 4.21
C GLN A 16 -0.78 -36.17 5.06
N GLU A 17 0.49 -36.06 4.69
CA GLU A 17 1.44 -35.16 5.36
C GLU A 17 1.16 -33.70 5.04
N TYR A 18 0.73 -33.41 3.81
CA TYR A 18 0.28 -32.06 3.41
C TYR A 18 -1.00 -31.66 4.16
N ALA A 19 -1.99 -32.55 4.20
CA ALA A 19 -3.24 -32.34 4.94
C ALA A 19 -3.00 -32.07 6.44
N SER A 20 -2.15 -32.87 7.07
CA SER A 20 -1.77 -32.69 8.47
C SER A 20 -1.02 -31.38 8.71
N TYR A 21 -0.13 -31.01 7.79
CA TYR A 21 0.59 -29.74 7.84
C TYR A 21 -0.38 -28.55 7.77
N VAL A 22 -1.32 -28.54 6.81
CA VAL A 22 -2.26 -27.41 6.67
C VAL A 22 -3.19 -27.32 7.87
N SER A 23 -3.75 -28.44 8.35
CA SER A 23 -4.60 -28.49 9.54
C SER A 23 -3.93 -27.85 10.77
N GLN A 24 -2.65 -28.16 11.03
CA GLN A 24 -1.87 -27.57 12.14
C GLN A 24 -1.65 -26.06 12.00
N HIS A 25 -1.75 -25.52 10.77
CA HIS A 25 -1.52 -24.11 10.49
C HIS A 25 -2.81 -23.30 10.36
N LEU A 26 -4.00 -23.92 10.43
CA LEU A 26 -5.27 -23.22 10.45
C LEU A 26 -5.43 -22.44 11.77
N GLN A 27 -5.26 -21.12 11.73
CA GLN A 27 -5.48 -20.25 12.88
C GLN A 27 -6.84 -19.58 12.77
N CYS A 28 -7.88 -20.20 13.34
CA CYS A 28 -9.21 -19.60 13.42
C CYS A 28 -9.51 -19.10 14.84
N ASN A 29 -9.75 -17.80 15.01
CA ASN A 29 -10.32 -17.28 16.26
C ASN A 29 -11.74 -17.83 16.44
N LYS A 30 -11.97 -18.62 17.50
CA LYS A 30 -13.26 -19.24 17.85
C LYS A 30 -14.35 -18.25 18.33
N GLU A 31 -14.16 -16.93 18.18
CA GLU A 31 -15.11 -15.94 18.68
C GLU A 31 -15.85 -15.14 17.59
N SER A 32 -17.16 -15.06 17.81
CA SER A 32 -18.19 -14.20 17.21
C SER A 32 -18.89 -14.68 15.92
N SER A 33 -19.98 -15.41 16.15
CA SER A 33 -21.17 -15.43 15.30
C SER A 33 -21.87 -14.07 15.34
N LYS A 34 -21.32 -13.06 14.66
CA LYS A 34 -22.07 -11.86 14.28
C LYS A 34 -22.22 -11.87 12.78
N ILE A 35 -23.46 -11.71 12.33
CA ILE A 35 -23.87 -11.65 10.92
C ILE A 35 -22.84 -10.80 10.15
N ARG A 36 -22.03 -11.47 9.33
CA ARG A 36 -21.01 -10.80 8.51
C ARG A 36 -21.71 -10.25 7.27
N PRO A 37 -21.40 -9.01 6.83
CA PRO A 37 -21.84 -8.56 5.52
C PRO A 37 -21.35 -9.55 4.45
N PRO A 38 -22.02 -9.64 3.29
CA PRO A 38 -21.49 -10.41 2.15
C PRO A 38 -20.02 -10.03 1.91
N LEU A 39 -19.19 -10.98 1.46
CA LEU A 39 -17.73 -10.78 1.25
C LEU A 39 -17.40 -9.51 0.47
N GLU A 40 -18.25 -9.12 -0.48
CA GLU A 40 -18.13 -7.85 -1.20
C GLU A 40 -18.21 -6.63 -0.26
N GLY A 41 -19.18 -6.62 0.67
CA GLY A 41 -19.33 -5.59 1.70
C GLY A 41 -18.19 -5.57 2.72
N SER A 42 -17.54 -6.70 3.01
CA SER A 42 -16.42 -6.70 3.97
C SER A 42 -15.18 -6.00 3.42
N SER A 43 -14.92 -6.12 2.11
CA SER A 43 -13.82 -5.41 1.44
C SER A 43 -14.02 -3.89 1.41
N ILE A 44 -15.23 -3.43 1.09
CA ILE A 44 -15.60 -2.01 1.11
C ILE A 44 -15.51 -1.48 2.55
N GLN A 45 -16.00 -2.24 3.53
CA GLN A 45 -15.94 -1.85 4.93
C GLN A 45 -14.50 -1.74 5.43
N ALA A 46 -13.60 -2.62 5.01
CA ALA A 46 -12.18 -2.51 5.31
C ALA A 46 -11.60 -1.19 4.77
N PHE A 47 -11.92 -0.84 3.53
CA PHE A 47 -11.46 0.41 2.94
C PHE A 47 -12.01 1.64 3.66
N MET A 48 -13.31 1.65 3.99
CA MET A 48 -13.93 2.72 4.78
C MET A 48 -13.31 2.86 6.17
N ASN A 49 -12.95 1.76 6.83
CA ASN A 49 -12.32 1.78 8.14
C ASN A 49 -10.91 2.40 8.09
N VAL A 50 -10.12 2.02 7.07
CA VAL A 50 -8.77 2.56 6.88
C VAL A 50 -8.83 4.03 6.46
N ASP A 51 -9.77 4.42 5.60
CA ASP A 51 -9.98 5.82 5.23
C ASP A 51 -10.33 6.68 6.45
N LYS A 52 -11.21 6.18 7.32
CA LYS A 52 -11.55 6.85 8.58
C LYS A 52 -10.34 6.97 9.51
N GLU A 53 -9.50 5.93 9.60
CA GLU A 53 -8.24 5.99 10.34
C GLU A 53 -7.34 7.12 9.79
N TRP A 54 -7.20 7.20 8.47
CA TRP A 54 -6.44 8.23 7.77
C TRP A 54 -6.96 9.64 8.05
N GLN A 55 -8.25 9.89 7.83
CA GLN A 55 -8.86 11.21 8.06
C GLN A 55 -8.68 11.68 9.51
N THR A 56 -8.74 10.75 10.47
CA THR A 56 -8.64 11.07 11.90
C THR A 56 -7.20 11.32 12.34
N ARG A 57 -6.22 10.56 11.81
CA ARG A 57 -4.84 10.56 12.32
C ARG A 57 -3.82 11.19 11.37
N GLY A 58 -4.18 11.41 10.11
CA GLY A 58 -3.28 11.79 9.01
C GLY A 58 -2.20 10.76 8.69
N LYS A 59 -2.29 9.56 9.29
CA LYS A 59 -1.37 8.45 9.09
C LYS A 59 -2.07 7.14 9.40
N ILE A 60 -1.80 6.14 8.57
CA ILE A 60 -2.21 4.77 8.86
C ILE A 60 -1.05 4.01 9.50
N ARG A 61 -1.37 3.07 10.38
CA ARG A 61 -0.36 2.15 10.92
C ARG A 61 0.17 1.26 9.81
N ALA A 62 1.49 1.12 9.75
CA ALA A 62 2.14 0.07 8.98
C ALA A 62 1.97 -1.28 9.68
N PHE A 63 1.94 -2.36 8.91
CA PHE A 63 1.95 -3.71 9.43
C PHE A 63 3.20 -3.99 10.25
N ARG A 64 3.03 -4.70 11.37
CA ARG A 64 4.13 -5.12 12.25
C ARG A 64 4.63 -6.49 11.79
N ALA A 65 5.89 -6.81 12.09
CA ALA A 65 6.45 -8.14 11.84
C ALA A 65 5.62 -9.28 12.47
N ARG A 66 4.92 -9.01 13.58
CA ARG A 66 3.98 -9.98 14.19
C ARG A 66 2.75 -10.29 13.31
N ASP A 67 2.28 -9.33 12.52
CA ASP A 67 1.18 -9.55 11.57
C ASP A 67 1.65 -10.40 10.37
N ASP A 68 2.95 -10.34 10.08
CA ASP A 68 3.66 -11.10 9.05
C ASP A 68 3.93 -12.56 9.48
N GLU A 69 4.11 -12.81 10.79
CA GLU A 69 4.28 -14.15 11.38
C GLU A 69 3.01 -15.01 11.25
N LYS A 70 1.81 -14.40 11.28
CA LYS A 70 0.53 -15.12 11.14
C LYS A 70 0.40 -15.86 9.80
N TYR A 71 1.01 -15.32 8.75
CA TYR A 71 0.96 -15.87 7.39
C TYR A 71 2.31 -16.41 6.94
N ALA A 72 3.22 -16.69 7.88
CA ALA A 72 4.53 -17.23 7.57
C ALA A 72 4.40 -18.67 7.07
N VAL A 73 4.86 -18.92 5.85
CA VAL A 73 5.06 -20.26 5.32
C VAL A 73 6.46 -20.71 5.74
N ALA A 74 6.59 -21.91 6.28
CA ALA A 74 7.86 -22.46 6.76
C ALA A 74 8.77 -22.83 5.58
N ALA A 75 9.41 -21.83 4.98
CA ALA A 75 10.49 -22.02 4.03
C ALA A 75 11.39 -20.78 3.97
N ASP A 76 12.68 -21.03 4.05
CA ASP A 76 13.83 -20.12 3.89
C ASP A 76 13.83 -19.39 2.54
N HIS A 77 13.08 -19.89 1.56
CA HIS A 77 12.82 -19.21 0.29
C HIS A 77 11.88 -18.00 0.45
N PHE A 78 10.85 -18.09 1.30
CA PHE A 78 9.90 -16.99 1.52
C PHE A 78 10.54 -15.78 2.21
N ALA A 79 11.52 -16.00 3.07
CA ALA A 79 12.24 -14.94 3.77
C ALA A 79 12.94 -13.95 2.81
N LYS A 80 13.47 -14.45 1.69
CA LYS A 80 14.08 -13.60 0.64
C LYS A 80 13.04 -12.80 -0.14
N PHE A 81 11.88 -13.39 -0.43
CA PHE A 81 10.80 -12.74 -1.18
C PHE A 81 9.97 -11.77 -0.35
N CYS A 82 9.97 -11.89 0.98
CA CYS A 82 9.10 -11.09 1.83
C CYS A 82 9.81 -10.00 2.63
N LYS A 83 11.13 -9.89 2.48
CA LYS A 83 11.89 -8.77 3.04
C LYS A 83 11.93 -7.60 2.05
N VAL A 84 11.60 -6.40 2.52
CA VAL A 84 11.84 -5.17 1.74
C VAL A 84 13.34 -5.03 1.45
N PRO A 85 13.75 -4.86 0.19
CA PRO A 85 15.15 -4.71 -0.18
C PRO A 85 15.78 -3.53 0.57
N SER A 86 17.00 -3.75 1.05
CA SER A 86 17.86 -2.69 1.53
C SER A 86 18.72 -2.18 0.37
N LEU A 87 19.19 -0.94 0.49
CA LEU A 87 20.25 -0.43 -0.37
C LEU A 87 21.50 -1.29 -0.16
N ASP A 88 22.19 -1.65 -1.25
CA ASP A 88 23.43 -2.42 -1.18
C ASP A 88 24.55 -1.57 -0.55
N SER A 89 25.41 -2.21 0.25
CA SER A 89 26.45 -1.50 1.01
C SER A 89 27.48 -0.81 0.12
N ASN A 90 27.81 -1.40 -1.04
CA ASN A 90 28.73 -0.82 -2.02
C ASN A 90 28.14 0.42 -2.73
N ILE A 91 26.84 0.42 -3.00
CA ILE A 91 26.13 1.59 -3.54
C ILE A 91 26.04 2.66 -2.45
N GLU A 92 25.73 2.27 -1.21
CA GLU A 92 25.71 3.16 -0.04
C GLU A 92 27.07 3.84 0.19
N GLU A 93 28.16 3.08 0.09
CA GLU A 93 29.55 3.57 0.12
C GLU A 93 29.83 4.53 -1.05
N GLY A 94 29.56 4.12 -2.30
CA GLY A 94 29.78 4.96 -3.47
C GLY A 94 29.00 6.27 -3.46
N ILE A 95 27.77 6.29 -2.95
CA ILE A 95 27.00 7.53 -2.79
C ILE A 95 27.58 8.42 -1.70
N THR A 96 28.04 7.82 -0.60
CA THR A 96 28.66 8.55 0.51
C THR A 96 29.98 9.18 0.05
N ASP A 97 30.80 8.44 -0.69
CA ASP A 97 32.08 8.90 -1.24
C ASP A 97 31.90 9.97 -2.34
N SER A 98 30.89 9.83 -3.19
CA SER A 98 30.57 10.85 -4.20
C SER A 98 30.14 12.18 -3.55
N LYS A 99 29.41 12.11 -2.42
CA LYS A 99 28.99 13.30 -1.66
C LYS A 99 30.14 13.96 -0.89
N THR A 100 31.14 13.19 -0.43
CA THR A 100 32.33 13.74 0.22
C THR A 100 33.28 14.39 -0.80
N GLN A 101 33.36 13.87 -2.03
CA GLN A 101 34.13 14.46 -3.12
C GLN A 101 33.54 15.77 -3.67
N SER A 102 32.21 15.97 -3.62
CA SER A 102 31.55 17.18 -4.14
C SER A 102 31.63 18.44 -3.24
N GLY A 103 32.61 18.53 -2.34
CA GLY A 103 33.00 19.81 -1.74
C GLY A 103 32.27 20.24 -0.45
N LYS A 104 32.16 19.37 0.55
CA LYS A 104 32.16 19.81 1.96
C LYS A 104 33.00 18.85 2.78
N GLY A 105 34.20 19.27 3.12
CA GLY A 105 35.07 18.57 4.07
C GLY A 105 34.31 18.31 5.37
N GLN A 106 33.89 17.07 5.58
CA GLN A 106 33.61 16.53 6.90
C GLN A 106 34.54 15.34 7.09
N THR A 107 35.75 15.65 7.57
CA THR A 107 36.58 14.70 8.29
C THR A 107 35.82 14.27 9.55
N GLY A 108 35.13 13.14 9.48
CA GLY A 108 34.44 12.54 10.62
C GLY A 108 33.88 11.16 10.29
N ASN A 109 34.53 10.12 10.80
CA ASN A 109 34.10 8.70 10.84
C ASN A 109 32.77 8.37 10.15
N ALA A 110 32.81 8.12 8.84
CA ALA A 110 31.66 7.67 8.06
C ALA A 110 31.43 6.15 8.24
N LYS A 111 31.03 5.74 9.44
CA LYS A 111 30.30 4.47 9.65
C LYS A 111 28.78 4.73 9.72
N GLY A 112 28.30 5.71 8.96
CA GLY A 112 26.90 6.08 8.91
C GLY A 112 26.21 5.46 7.71
N ARG A 113 25.10 4.75 7.93
CA ARG A 113 24.19 4.38 6.82
C ARG A 113 23.75 5.64 6.07
N PHE A 114 23.65 5.55 4.74
CA PHE A 114 23.11 6.55 3.86
C PHE A 114 21.78 7.06 4.38
N ARG A 115 21.65 8.38 4.34
CA ARG A 115 20.40 9.09 4.60
C ARG A 115 20.17 10.09 3.49
N PHE A 116 18.93 10.19 3.05
CA PHE A 116 18.51 11.28 2.19
C PHE A 116 18.75 12.60 2.92
N SER A 117 19.48 13.51 2.29
CA SER A 117 19.69 14.88 2.78
C SER A 117 18.41 15.71 2.68
N ASP A 118 17.61 15.42 1.65
CA ASP A 118 16.29 15.99 1.45
C ASP A 118 15.25 15.23 2.29
N LYS A 119 14.52 15.97 3.14
CA LYS A 119 13.50 15.42 4.05
C LYS A 119 12.28 14.86 3.30
N HIS A 120 11.95 15.39 2.13
CA HIS A 120 10.85 14.90 1.30
C HIS A 120 11.22 13.57 0.66
N ASN A 121 12.42 13.44 0.11
CA ASN A 121 12.91 12.16 -0.42
C ASN A 121 12.97 11.07 0.67
N ALA A 122 13.36 11.43 1.90
CA ALA A 122 13.29 10.52 3.04
C ALA A 122 11.85 10.08 3.35
N ALA A 123 10.89 11.01 3.32
CA ALA A 123 9.48 10.73 3.57
C ALA A 123 8.86 9.86 2.47
N TYR A 124 9.10 10.16 1.19
CA TYR A 124 8.65 9.34 0.07
C TYR A 124 9.21 7.93 0.12
N ASN A 125 10.51 7.79 0.37
CA ASN A 125 11.11 6.47 0.54
C ASN A 125 10.48 5.69 1.69
N SER A 126 10.12 6.36 2.80
CA SER A 126 9.37 5.73 3.89
C SER A 126 8.00 5.23 3.43
N GLU A 127 7.22 6.02 2.69
CA GLU A 127 5.92 5.59 2.17
C GLU A 127 6.04 4.46 1.14
N PHE A 128 7.02 4.51 0.23
CA PHE A 128 7.29 3.41 -0.70
C PHE A 128 7.67 2.12 0.01
N ARG A 129 8.46 2.20 1.09
CA ARG A 129 8.78 1.02 1.91
C ARG A 129 7.55 0.44 2.58
N LYS A 130 6.60 1.25 3.05
CA LYS A 130 5.33 0.76 3.60
C LYS A 130 4.49 0.04 2.53
N VAL A 131 4.46 0.57 1.31
CA VAL A 131 3.78 -0.08 0.17
C VAL A 131 4.44 -1.43 -0.13
N ASP A 132 5.77 -1.49 -0.23
CA ASP A 132 6.50 -2.73 -0.49
C ASP A 132 6.29 -3.77 0.63
N MET A 133 6.38 -3.37 1.91
CA MET A 133 6.04 -4.24 3.04
C MET A 133 4.63 -4.84 2.91
N SER A 134 3.65 -4.00 2.57
CA SER A 134 2.25 -4.41 2.46
C SER A 134 2.02 -5.33 1.25
N ALA A 135 2.67 -5.04 0.11
CA ALA A 135 2.59 -5.90 -1.07
C ALA A 135 3.20 -7.29 -0.82
N ARG A 136 4.33 -7.36 -0.09
CA ARG A 136 4.95 -8.62 0.30
C ARG A 136 4.10 -9.41 1.30
N LEU A 137 3.44 -8.73 2.23
CA LEU A 137 2.46 -9.36 3.12
C LEU A 137 1.26 -9.90 2.33
N LEU A 138 0.76 -9.15 1.34
CA LEU A 138 -0.31 -9.61 0.46
C LEU A 138 0.10 -10.86 -0.32
N LEU A 139 1.34 -10.94 -0.81
CA LEU A 139 1.87 -12.13 -1.47
C LEU A 139 1.90 -13.36 -0.54
N ARG A 140 2.27 -13.18 0.74
CA ARG A 140 2.18 -14.26 1.74
C ARG A 140 0.74 -14.70 1.98
N GLN A 141 -0.17 -13.75 2.12
CA GLN A 141 -1.58 -14.04 2.30
C GLN A 141 -2.14 -14.82 1.10
N ILE A 142 -1.82 -14.43 -0.13
CA ILE A 142 -2.20 -15.17 -1.34
C ILE A 142 -1.66 -16.60 -1.28
N SER A 143 -0.40 -16.77 -0.90
CA SER A 143 0.25 -18.09 -0.85
C SER A 143 -0.35 -19.00 0.22
N TYR A 144 -0.63 -18.44 1.40
CA TYR A 144 -1.36 -19.12 2.48
C TYR A 144 -2.79 -19.49 2.05
N GLY A 145 -3.44 -18.61 1.28
CA GLY A 145 -4.75 -18.89 0.68
C GLY A 145 -4.71 -20.05 -0.30
N SER A 146 -3.75 -20.04 -1.23
CA SER A 146 -3.52 -21.15 -2.16
C SER A 146 -3.32 -22.48 -1.41
N MET A 147 -2.55 -22.45 -0.32
CA MET A 147 -2.33 -23.64 0.51
C MET A 147 -3.64 -24.18 1.11
N ILE A 148 -4.48 -23.31 1.68
CA ILE A 148 -5.79 -23.70 2.24
C ILE A 148 -6.74 -24.18 1.15
N THR A 149 -6.78 -23.52 -0.02
CA THR A 149 -7.64 -23.92 -1.13
C THR A 149 -7.26 -25.32 -1.62
N SER A 150 -5.96 -25.62 -1.80
CA SER A 150 -5.52 -26.97 -2.16
C SER A 150 -5.84 -28.01 -1.07
N TYR A 151 -5.83 -27.63 0.20
CA TYR A 151 -6.26 -28.52 1.28
C TYR A 151 -7.74 -28.85 1.22
N LEU A 152 -8.59 -27.87 0.87
CA LEU A 152 -10.03 -28.06 0.76
C LEU A 152 -10.43 -29.11 -0.29
N ASP A 153 -9.62 -29.30 -1.33
CA ASP A 153 -9.86 -30.31 -2.36
C ASP A 153 -9.61 -31.75 -1.87
N THR A 154 -8.84 -31.92 -0.79
CA THR A 154 -8.38 -33.24 -0.30
C THR A 154 -8.99 -33.65 1.04
N VAL A 155 -9.49 -32.70 1.82
CA VAL A 155 -10.02 -32.94 3.16
C VAL A 155 -11.37 -33.69 3.11
N GLN A 156 -11.51 -34.73 3.94
CA GLN A 156 -12.75 -35.51 4.03
C GLN A 156 -13.63 -35.11 5.22
N SER A 157 -13.02 -34.64 6.31
CA SER A 157 -13.71 -34.21 7.53
C SER A 157 -14.49 -32.90 7.31
N ASP A 158 -15.78 -32.90 7.65
CA ASP A 158 -16.63 -31.71 7.54
C ASP A 158 -16.27 -30.62 8.57
N GLU A 159 -15.73 -31.01 9.72
CA GLU A 159 -15.19 -30.08 10.73
C GLU A 159 -13.98 -29.33 10.18
N ASP A 160 -13.02 -30.07 9.61
CA ASP A 160 -11.79 -29.50 9.04
C ASP A 160 -12.09 -28.65 7.79
N LYS A 161 -13.08 -29.05 6.97
CA LYS A 161 -13.59 -28.22 5.86
C LYS A 161 -14.14 -26.90 6.37
N THR A 162 -14.96 -26.94 7.42
CA THR A 162 -15.57 -25.75 8.00
C THR A 162 -14.50 -24.81 8.56
N GLU A 163 -13.50 -25.35 9.25
CA GLU A 163 -12.38 -24.57 9.78
C GLU A 163 -11.53 -23.94 8.68
N ALA A 164 -11.20 -24.70 7.63
CA ALA A 164 -10.48 -24.20 6.46
C ALA A 164 -11.25 -23.08 5.73
N LEU A 165 -12.56 -23.22 5.56
CA LEU A 165 -13.41 -22.16 4.99
C LEU A 165 -13.44 -20.91 5.87
N GLN A 166 -13.51 -21.05 7.19
CA GLN A 166 -13.43 -19.92 8.10
C GLN A 166 -12.07 -19.21 8.04
N ALA A 167 -10.97 -19.97 7.92
CA ALA A 167 -9.64 -19.44 7.74
C ALA A 167 -9.52 -18.64 6.42
N LEU A 168 -10.10 -19.14 5.31
CA LEU A 168 -10.18 -18.39 4.04
C LEU A 168 -10.94 -17.08 4.18
N VAL A 169 -12.08 -17.06 4.88
CA VAL A 169 -12.82 -15.81 5.11
C VAL A 169 -11.99 -14.81 5.91
N GLN A 170 -11.27 -15.25 6.94
CA GLN A 170 -10.38 -14.38 7.71
C GLN A 170 -9.20 -13.87 6.87
N LEU A 171 -8.69 -14.71 5.97
CA LEU A 171 -7.63 -14.36 5.04
C LEU A 171 -8.10 -13.28 4.06
N PHE A 172 -9.26 -13.44 3.42
CA PHE A 172 -9.80 -12.44 2.50
C PHE A 172 -10.05 -11.10 3.17
N ASN A 173 -10.56 -11.10 4.41
CA ASN A 173 -10.70 -9.87 5.19
C ASN A 173 -9.34 -9.20 5.48
N SER A 174 -8.31 -10.00 5.74
CA SER A 174 -6.96 -9.50 5.97
C SER A 174 -6.33 -8.94 4.69
N MET A 175 -6.53 -9.61 3.55
CA MET A 175 -6.11 -9.12 2.24
C MET A 175 -6.80 -7.80 1.87
N ALA A 176 -8.09 -7.67 2.20
CA ALA A 176 -8.82 -6.43 1.97
C ALA A 176 -8.30 -5.27 2.84
N ASP A 177 -7.98 -5.50 4.11
CA ASP A 177 -7.36 -4.47 4.97
C ASP A 177 -5.97 -4.07 4.44
N VAL A 178 -5.13 -5.05 4.07
CA VAL A 178 -3.80 -4.78 3.49
C VAL A 178 -3.91 -3.94 2.22
N THR A 179 -4.78 -4.35 1.30
CA THR A 179 -5.01 -3.65 0.03
C THR A 179 -5.51 -2.22 0.26
N SER A 180 -6.45 -2.06 1.20
CA SER A 180 -6.98 -0.74 1.60
C SER A 180 -5.87 0.17 2.13
N ARG A 181 -4.97 -0.35 2.97
CA ARG A 181 -3.83 0.42 3.48
C ARG A 181 -2.87 0.82 2.37
N VAL A 182 -2.57 -0.06 1.41
CA VAL A 182 -1.75 0.28 0.24
C VAL A 182 -2.37 1.44 -0.53
N ILE A 183 -3.66 1.36 -0.85
CA ILE A 183 -4.39 2.41 -1.58
C ILE A 183 -4.28 3.74 -0.84
N VAL A 184 -4.59 3.77 0.46
CA VAL A 184 -4.54 4.98 1.29
C VAL A 184 -3.13 5.56 1.37
N THR A 185 -2.11 4.73 1.57
CA THR A 185 -0.71 5.18 1.59
C THR A 185 -0.31 5.79 0.24
N VAL A 186 -0.66 5.16 -0.88
CA VAL A 186 -0.34 5.67 -2.22
C VAL A 186 -1.04 7.00 -2.47
N VAL A 187 -2.34 7.12 -2.14
CA VAL A 187 -3.08 8.38 -2.28
C VAL A 187 -2.45 9.47 -1.40
N GLY A 188 -2.12 9.16 -0.15
CA GLY A 188 -1.43 10.07 0.76
C GLY A 188 -0.09 10.56 0.21
N ALA A 189 0.77 9.64 -0.25
CA ALA A 189 2.06 10.00 -0.85
C ALA A 189 1.90 10.86 -2.11
N ARG A 190 0.94 10.52 -2.98
CA ARG A 190 0.62 11.33 -4.17
C ARG A 190 0.15 12.73 -3.79
N ARG A 191 -0.71 12.88 -2.79
CA ARG A 191 -1.14 14.20 -2.30
C ARG A 191 0.04 15.02 -1.82
N SER A 192 0.94 14.43 -1.04
CA SER A 192 2.13 15.13 -0.54
C SER A 192 2.99 15.66 -1.68
N LEU A 193 3.09 14.92 -2.80
CA LEU A 193 3.80 15.35 -4.00
C LEU A 193 3.18 16.61 -4.62
N TYR A 194 1.87 16.62 -4.86
CA TYR A 194 1.22 17.81 -5.42
C TYR A 194 1.18 18.99 -4.44
N LEU A 195 0.98 18.74 -3.15
CA LEU A 195 0.94 19.80 -2.14
C LEU A 195 2.32 20.44 -1.92
N GLN A 196 3.40 19.70 -2.13
CA GLN A 196 4.77 20.22 -2.07
C GLN A 196 4.99 21.30 -3.13
N ASP A 197 4.52 21.08 -4.36
CA ASP A 197 4.68 22.03 -5.47
C ASP A 197 3.79 23.27 -5.34
N MET A 198 2.73 23.20 -4.53
CA MET A 198 1.78 24.30 -4.33
C MET A 198 2.23 25.35 -3.29
N ALA A 199 3.34 25.13 -2.58
CA ALA A 199 3.98 26.11 -1.68
C ALA A 199 3.02 26.82 -0.69
N PHE A 200 2.19 26.07 0.04
CA PHE A 200 1.27 26.67 1.01
C PHE A 200 2.00 27.42 2.13
N LYS A 201 1.59 28.68 2.37
CA LYS A 201 2.02 29.44 3.55
C LYS A 201 1.42 28.89 4.85
N ASN A 202 0.19 28.35 4.78
CA ASN A 202 -0.53 27.81 5.92
C ASN A 202 -0.47 26.28 5.99
N LYS A 203 0.26 25.77 6.98
CA LYS A 203 0.40 24.32 7.25
C LYS A 203 -0.91 23.62 7.65
N ALA A 204 -1.88 24.35 8.21
CA ALA A 204 -3.19 23.79 8.55
C ALA A 204 -4.02 23.48 7.29
N THR A 205 -3.95 24.35 6.28
CA THR A 205 -4.63 24.12 4.98
C THR A 205 -4.00 22.94 4.24
N GLU A 206 -2.67 22.88 4.20
CA GLU A 206 -1.92 21.75 3.65
C GLU A 206 -2.30 20.43 4.34
N SER A 207 -2.35 20.43 5.68
CA SER A 207 -2.76 19.26 6.48
C SER A 207 -4.22 18.84 6.22
N LYS A 208 -5.14 19.80 6.07
CA LYS A 208 -6.54 19.50 5.71
C LYS A 208 -6.65 18.84 4.34
N LEU A 209 -5.93 19.35 3.33
CA LEU A 209 -5.93 18.77 1.99
C LEU A 209 -5.28 17.39 1.96
N GLN A 210 -4.21 17.20 2.72
CA GLN A 210 -3.54 15.90 2.87
C GLN A 210 -4.50 14.83 3.44
N ASN A 211 -5.27 15.19 4.46
CA ASN A 211 -6.09 14.27 5.25
C ASN A 211 -7.54 14.14 4.76
N LEU A 212 -7.87 14.61 3.56
CA LEU A 212 -9.19 14.37 2.95
C LEU A 212 -9.47 12.87 2.80
N SER A 213 -10.74 12.50 2.59
CA SER A 213 -11.08 11.13 2.20
C SER A 213 -10.30 10.71 0.97
N THR A 214 -9.80 9.48 0.98
CA THR A 214 -9.15 8.82 -0.15
C THR A 214 -10.14 8.06 -1.03
N ILE A 215 -11.41 8.02 -0.64
CA ILE A 215 -12.49 7.37 -1.39
C ILE A 215 -13.00 8.34 -2.46
N GLY A 216 -12.74 8.01 -3.72
CA GLY A 216 -13.23 8.74 -4.88
C GLY A 216 -12.27 8.65 -6.06
N SER A 217 -12.68 9.21 -7.19
CA SER A 217 -11.87 9.21 -8.42
C SER A 217 -10.77 10.27 -8.42
N ASP A 218 -11.01 11.39 -7.74
CA ASP A 218 -10.12 12.55 -7.77
C ASP A 218 -9.27 12.66 -6.51
N LEU A 219 -7.99 13.02 -6.68
CA LEU A 219 -7.03 13.06 -5.58
C LEU A 219 -7.46 14.01 -4.45
N PHE A 220 -8.18 15.09 -4.74
CA PHE A 220 -8.68 16.04 -3.74
C PHE A 220 -10.22 16.14 -3.69
N LEU A 221 -10.95 15.23 -4.36
CA LEU A 221 -12.42 15.16 -4.34
C LEU A 221 -13.14 16.47 -4.68
N GLY A 222 -12.54 17.31 -5.54
CA GLY A 222 -13.05 18.65 -5.84
C GLY A 222 -13.02 19.64 -4.67
N LYS A 223 -12.46 19.27 -3.51
CA LYS A 223 -12.46 20.08 -2.27
C LYS A 223 -11.34 21.10 -2.17
N TYR A 224 -10.44 21.16 -3.15
CA TYR A 224 -9.29 22.06 -3.12
C TYR A 224 -9.68 23.52 -2.85
N PHE A 225 -10.54 24.10 -3.71
CA PHE A 225 -10.97 25.49 -3.55
C PHE A 225 -11.80 25.69 -2.28
N ASP A 226 -12.67 24.74 -1.91
CA ASP A 226 -13.50 24.84 -0.71
C ASP A 226 -12.62 24.94 0.56
N VAL A 227 -11.56 24.12 0.63
CA VAL A 227 -10.60 24.14 1.74
C VAL A 227 -9.78 25.43 1.73
N LEU A 228 -9.34 25.92 0.57
CA LEU A 228 -8.66 27.21 0.44
C LEU A 228 -9.52 28.39 0.93
N HIS A 229 -10.79 28.45 0.52
CA HIS A 229 -11.70 29.55 0.87
C HIS A 229 -12.05 29.55 2.38
N SER A 230 -12.02 28.38 3.03
CA SER A 230 -12.20 28.27 4.48
C SER A 230 -11.01 28.77 5.31
N SER A 231 -9.83 28.93 4.68
CA SER A 231 -8.65 29.52 5.32
C SER A 231 -8.55 31.01 4.97
N ALA A 232 -8.86 31.88 5.94
CA ALA A 232 -9.00 33.32 5.75
C ALA A 232 -7.80 34.02 5.08
N GLU A 233 -6.59 33.45 5.17
CA GLU A 233 -5.36 34.03 4.61
C GLU A 233 -5.08 33.65 3.15
N ASN A 234 -5.68 32.57 2.63
CA ASN A 234 -5.56 32.21 1.20
C ASN A 234 -6.66 32.85 0.34
N ILE A 235 -7.57 33.63 0.94
CA ILE A 235 -8.67 34.30 0.25
C ILE A 235 -8.15 35.31 -0.80
N ARG A 236 -6.95 35.86 -0.61
CA ARG A 236 -6.33 36.78 -1.59
C ARG A 236 -5.96 36.06 -2.90
N ASP A 237 -5.30 34.89 -2.81
CA ASP A 237 -4.93 34.05 -3.96
C ASP A 237 -6.16 33.30 -4.55
N ALA A 238 -7.15 32.98 -3.72
CA ALA A 238 -8.40 32.35 -4.18
C ALA A 238 -9.28 33.30 -5.01
N LYS A 239 -9.29 34.62 -4.69
CA LYS A 239 -9.96 35.63 -5.52
C LYS A 239 -9.29 35.80 -6.89
N GLU A 240 -7.97 35.63 -6.98
CA GLU A 240 -7.21 35.63 -8.24
C GLU A 240 -7.38 34.33 -9.06
N THR A 241 -8.00 33.28 -8.50
CA THR A 241 -8.25 32.01 -9.23
C THR A 241 -9.74 31.75 -9.48
N GLN A 242 -10.63 32.59 -8.97
CA GLN A 242 -12.09 32.49 -9.19
C GLN A 242 -12.51 32.55 -10.67
N HIS A 243 -11.72 33.18 -11.54
CA HIS A 243 -12.00 33.26 -12.98
C HIS A 243 -11.86 31.89 -13.68
N LEU A 244 -11.12 30.95 -13.10
CA LEU A 244 -10.99 29.58 -13.60
C LEU A 244 -12.25 28.74 -13.31
N ARG A 245 -13.10 29.14 -12.36
CA ARG A 245 -14.39 28.47 -12.07
C ARG A 245 -15.45 28.70 -13.16
N GLY A 246 -15.24 29.69 -14.04
CA GLY A 246 -16.33 30.29 -14.83
C GLY A 246 -16.47 29.87 -16.30
N LYS A 247 -15.58 29.06 -16.89
CA LYS A 247 -15.65 28.82 -18.36
C LYS A 247 -15.66 27.38 -18.86
N ASP A 248 -15.19 26.37 -18.13
CA ASP A 248 -14.97 25.05 -18.77
C ASP A 248 -15.87 23.89 -18.29
N ASN A 249 -16.72 24.09 -17.28
CA ASN A 249 -17.47 22.99 -16.67
C ASN A 249 -18.80 22.58 -17.32
N TYR A 250 -19.14 23.12 -18.50
CA TYR A 250 -20.32 22.66 -19.25
C TYR A 250 -20.03 22.09 -20.65
N ALA A 251 -18.81 22.25 -21.17
CA ALA A 251 -18.45 21.77 -22.51
C ALA A 251 -17.44 20.60 -22.51
N ALA A 252 -16.66 20.41 -21.43
CA ALA A 252 -15.62 19.37 -21.39
C ALA A 252 -16.14 17.96 -21.10
N SER A 253 -17.34 17.81 -20.52
CA SER A 253 -17.93 16.50 -20.19
C SER A 253 -18.28 15.63 -21.42
N LYS A 254 -18.40 16.22 -22.62
CA LYS A 254 -18.69 15.47 -23.86
C LYS A 254 -17.50 15.28 -24.82
N LYS A 255 -16.37 15.96 -24.60
CA LYS A 255 -15.21 15.87 -25.52
C LYS A 255 -13.99 15.14 -24.96
N HIS A 256 -13.94 14.84 -23.66
CA HIS A 256 -12.75 14.22 -23.06
C HIS A 256 -12.75 12.68 -23.03
N ILE A 257 -13.73 12.03 -23.67
CA ILE A 257 -13.71 10.56 -23.90
C ILE A 257 -12.95 10.20 -25.20
N SER A 258 -12.70 11.14 -26.13
CA SER A 258 -12.05 10.82 -27.42
C SER A 258 -10.57 11.19 -27.53
N SER A 259 -9.98 11.96 -26.60
CA SER A 259 -8.59 12.44 -26.75
C SER A 259 -7.53 11.71 -25.93
N LEU A 260 -7.91 10.89 -24.95
CA LEU A 260 -6.97 10.14 -24.10
C LEU A 260 -6.62 8.74 -24.66
N CYS A 261 -7.22 8.34 -25.80
CA CYS A 261 -6.87 7.11 -26.53
C CYS A 261 -5.84 7.28 -27.66
N LEU A 262 -5.22 8.46 -27.84
CA LEU A 262 -4.36 8.72 -29.01
C LEU A 262 -2.93 9.18 -28.74
N HIS A 263 -2.43 9.11 -27.49
CA HIS A 263 -1.05 9.50 -27.15
C HIS A 263 -0.20 8.40 -26.47
N LEU A 264 -0.59 7.13 -26.61
CA LEU A 264 0.23 5.98 -26.19
C LEU A 264 0.62 5.04 -27.33
N ILE A 265 0.42 5.45 -28.58
CA ILE A 265 1.04 4.83 -29.76
C ILE A 265 1.87 5.91 -30.41
N LEU A 266 3.14 6.02 -30.02
CA LEU A 266 4.27 6.55 -30.80
C LEU A 266 5.47 6.73 -29.87
N PHE A 267 6.04 5.63 -29.41
CA PHE A 267 7.49 5.50 -29.27
C PHE A 267 7.86 4.11 -29.82
N LYS A 268 8.54 4.14 -30.96
CA LYS A 268 9.33 3.03 -31.50
C LYS A 268 10.54 2.81 -30.61
#